data_AF-A0A6G6Z587-F1
#
_entry.id   AF-A0A6G6Z587-F1
#
_cell.length_a   1.000
_cell.length_b   1.000
_cell.length_c   1.000
_cell.angle_alpha   90.00
_cell.angle_beta   90.00
_cell.angle_gamma   90.00
#
_symmetry.space_group_name_H-M   'P 1'
#
loop_
_entity.id
_entity.type
_entity.pdbx_description
1 polymer ?
#
loop_
_entity_poly.entity_id
_entity_poly.type
_entity_poly.pdbx_seq_one_letter_code
_entity_poly.pdbx_strand_id
1 'polypeptide(L)'
;MTHATNADYLPSECLLHLVREAKFDNSDDHFAALYRELRRRVLARLPSPAVGRTTDGKVLESQTKVDVSDAVMNRFEDLLMLDRQDYEERLDYFEVNFDHAVATLRSTAKRSARRRENRAVPMTYDDETSELNAEIEKAAVAQNPISESKLDDPGYRSKLDKAIELLPEPIRFVMVLLLKGYPIESKEPGVRDIVGTLGCTEKTVRNRRDKAIEELRKALNEDET
;
A
#
# COMPACT_ATOMS: atom_id res chain seq x y z
N MET A 1 -14.08 22.26 -32.36
CA MET A 1 -13.41 20.98 -32.01
C MET A 1 -12.66 20.52 -33.25
N THR A 2 -11.34 20.59 -33.26
CA THR A 2 -10.53 19.97 -34.30
C THR A 2 -10.37 18.50 -33.92
N HIS A 3 -11.12 17.62 -34.58
CA HIS A 3 -10.93 16.17 -34.44
C HIS A 3 -9.60 15.77 -35.07
N ALA A 4 -9.01 14.66 -34.65
CA ALA A 4 -7.72 14.17 -35.18
C ALA A 4 -7.70 13.98 -36.71
N THR A 5 -8.88 13.91 -37.33
CA THR A 5 -9.12 13.82 -38.78
C THR A 5 -9.23 15.17 -39.49
N ASN A 6 -9.15 16.29 -38.78
CA ASN A 6 -9.17 17.62 -39.38
C ASN A 6 -7.76 18.01 -39.85
N ALA A 7 -7.62 18.60 -41.05
CA ALA A 7 -6.36 19.09 -41.58
C ALA A 7 -5.70 20.16 -40.68
N ASP A 8 -6.50 20.91 -39.92
CA ASP A 8 -6.01 21.92 -38.97
C ASP A 8 -5.67 21.33 -37.58
N TYR A 9 -5.71 20.00 -37.43
CA TYR A 9 -5.37 19.35 -36.17
C TYR A 9 -3.86 19.24 -36.02
N LEU A 10 -3.30 20.06 -35.13
CA LEU A 10 -1.92 19.89 -34.68
C LEU A 10 -1.82 18.66 -33.76
N PRO A 11 -0.89 17.71 -33.95
CA PRO A 11 -0.64 16.62 -33.01
C PRO A 11 -0.25 17.13 -31.61
N SER A 12 -0.46 16.32 -30.57
CA SER A 12 -0.16 16.75 -29.19
C SER A 12 1.35 16.83 -28.94
N GLU A 13 2.12 15.99 -29.63
CA GLU A 13 3.57 15.97 -29.73
C GLU A 13 4.11 17.32 -30.21
N CYS A 14 3.62 17.78 -31.37
CA CYS A 14 4.00 19.07 -31.93
C CYS A 14 3.53 20.23 -31.05
N LEU A 15 2.34 20.12 -30.44
CA LEU A 15 1.84 21.14 -29.52
C LEU A 15 2.73 21.28 -28.28
N LEU A 16 3.21 20.17 -27.72
CA LEU A 16 4.16 20.18 -26.61
C LEU A 16 5.47 20.84 -27.03
N HIS A 17 6.01 20.48 -28.19
CA HIS A 17 7.22 21.09 -28.73
C HIS A 17 7.07 22.62 -28.84
N LEU A 18 5.96 23.12 -29.40
CA LEU A 18 5.68 24.56 -29.47
C LEU A 18 5.54 25.21 -28.08
N VAL A 19 4.97 24.52 -27.10
CA VAL A 19 4.90 25.02 -25.71
C VAL A 19 6.30 25.18 -25.10
N ARG A 20 7.23 24.26 -25.40
CA ARG A 20 8.62 24.36 -24.93
C ARG A 20 9.39 25.43 -25.69
N GLU A 21 9.21 25.57 -27.00
CA GLU A 21 9.82 26.65 -27.78
C GLU A 21 9.32 28.04 -27.35
N ALA A 22 8.05 28.16 -26.97
CA ALA A 22 7.48 29.41 -26.45
C ALA A 22 8.16 29.91 -25.14
N LYS A 23 9.05 29.12 -24.52
CA LYS A 23 9.97 29.59 -23.46
C LYS A 23 10.89 30.71 -23.95
N PHE A 24 11.29 30.68 -25.22
CA PHE A 24 12.20 31.64 -25.83
C PHE A 24 11.47 32.85 -26.41
N ASP A 25 10.15 32.75 -26.58
CA ASP A 25 9.31 33.86 -27.02
C ASP A 25 8.91 34.72 -25.81
N ASN A 26 9.16 36.03 -25.89
CA ASN A 26 8.81 36.99 -24.84
C ASN A 26 7.30 37.32 -24.80
N SER A 27 6.43 36.35 -25.11
CA SER A 27 4.97 36.50 -25.19
C SER A 27 4.26 35.43 -24.35
N ASP A 28 3.91 35.79 -23.11
CA ASP A 28 3.17 34.92 -22.20
C ASP A 28 1.75 34.59 -22.72
N ASP A 29 1.15 35.46 -23.56
CA ASP A 29 -0.16 35.23 -24.16
C ASP A 29 -0.15 34.05 -25.14
N HIS A 30 0.92 33.93 -25.94
CA HIS A 30 1.09 32.81 -26.88
C HIS A 30 1.26 31.49 -26.12
N PHE A 31 2.13 31.48 -25.11
CA PHE A 31 2.30 30.33 -24.21
C PHE A 31 0.97 29.93 -23.55
N ALA A 32 0.21 30.88 -23.01
CA ALA A 32 -1.05 30.61 -22.34
C ALA A 32 -2.10 29.96 -23.27
N ALA A 33 -2.15 30.38 -24.54
CA ALA A 33 -3.04 29.78 -25.53
C ALA A 33 -2.65 28.32 -25.83
N LEU A 34 -1.37 28.07 -26.11
CA LEU A 34 -0.84 26.73 -26.40
C LEU A 34 -1.00 25.79 -25.20
N TYR A 35 -0.63 26.26 -24.01
CA TYR A 35 -0.75 25.51 -22.76
C TYR A 35 -2.20 25.13 -22.45
N ARG A 36 -3.15 26.04 -22.66
CA ARG A 36 -4.58 25.76 -22.43
C ARG A 36 -5.08 24.60 -23.28
N GLU A 37 -4.69 24.57 -24.55
CA GLU A 37 -5.06 23.49 -25.46
C GLU A 37 -4.34 22.17 -25.10
N LEU A 38 -3.06 22.24 -24.75
CA LEU A 38 -2.29 21.08 -24.30
C LEU A 38 -2.89 20.47 -23.04
N ARG A 39 -3.19 21.29 -22.03
CA ARG A 39 -3.87 20.90 -20.80
C ARG A 39 -5.22 20.25 -21.07
N ARG A 40 -6.02 20.82 -21.97
CA ARG A 40 -7.30 20.25 -22.39
C ARG A 40 -7.12 18.85 -23.00
N ARG A 41 -6.07 18.64 -23.79
CA ARG A 41 -5.73 17.36 -24.42
C ARG A 41 -5.24 16.31 -23.42
N VAL A 42 -4.49 16.70 -22.40
CA VAL A 42 -4.13 15.81 -21.29
C VAL A 42 -5.39 15.39 -20.54
N LEU A 43 -6.22 16.35 -20.12
CA LEU A 43 -7.46 16.08 -19.39
C LEU A 43 -8.42 15.17 -20.18
N ALA A 44 -8.52 15.34 -21.49
CA ALA A 44 -9.35 14.48 -22.35
C ALA A 44 -8.88 13.01 -22.39
N ARG A 45 -7.63 12.72 -22.02
CA ARG A 45 -7.05 11.37 -21.94
C ARG A 45 -7.15 10.77 -20.54
N LEU A 46 -7.64 11.54 -19.55
CA LEU A 46 -7.81 11.09 -18.18
C LEU A 46 -9.20 10.47 -17.96
N PRO A 47 -9.34 9.56 -16.97
CA PRO A 47 -10.64 8.96 -16.67
C PRO A 47 -11.61 10.04 -16.22
N SER A 48 -12.84 10.03 -16.76
CA SER A 48 -13.89 10.93 -16.28
C SER A 48 -14.21 10.62 -14.81
N PRO A 49 -14.14 11.62 -13.90
CA PRO A 49 -14.50 11.45 -12.50
C PRO A 49 -15.96 11.01 -12.30
N ALA A 50 -16.85 11.40 -13.22
CA ALA A 50 -18.25 11.03 -13.20
C ALA A 50 -18.43 9.51 -13.33
N VAL A 51 -19.13 8.92 -12.36
CA VAL A 51 -19.50 7.50 -12.32
C VAL A 51 -20.97 7.30 -12.65
N GLY A 52 -21.81 8.30 -12.39
CA GLY A 52 -23.23 8.25 -12.65
C GLY A 52 -23.92 9.54 -12.22
N ARG A 53 -25.26 9.50 -12.14
CA ARG A 53 -26.07 10.57 -11.56
C ARG A 53 -26.98 10.01 -10.49
N THR A 54 -27.22 10.78 -9.43
CA THR A 54 -28.26 10.47 -8.45
C THR A 54 -29.64 10.68 -9.06
N THR A 55 -30.68 10.19 -8.37
CA THR A 55 -32.10 10.45 -8.71
C THR A 55 -32.41 11.94 -8.82
N ASP A 56 -31.69 12.77 -8.08
CA ASP A 56 -31.84 14.23 -8.05
C ASP A 56 -30.98 14.93 -9.13
N GLY A 57 -30.34 14.16 -10.02
CA GLY A 57 -29.53 14.67 -11.13
C GLY A 57 -28.12 15.11 -10.75
N LYS A 58 -27.69 14.97 -9.49
CA LYS A 58 -26.30 15.29 -9.07
C LYS A 58 -25.33 14.26 -9.63
N VAL A 59 -24.18 14.70 -10.13
CA VAL A 59 -23.13 13.81 -10.61
C VAL A 59 -22.50 13.09 -9.41
N LEU A 60 -22.44 11.76 -9.47
CA LEU A 60 -21.67 10.96 -8.55
C LEU A 60 -20.23 10.88 -9.07
N GLU A 61 -19.27 11.25 -8.23
CA GLU A 61 -17.86 11.27 -8.59
C GLU A 61 -17.11 10.16 -7.85
N SER A 62 -16.17 9.53 -8.55
CA SER A 62 -15.22 8.61 -7.91
C SER A 62 -14.03 9.41 -7.42
N GLN A 63 -13.85 9.45 -6.10
CA GLN A 63 -12.69 10.10 -5.48
C GLN A 63 -11.37 9.55 -6.03
N THR A 64 -11.25 8.23 -6.17
CA THR A 64 -10.06 7.59 -6.76
C THR A 64 -9.76 8.10 -8.19
N LYS A 65 -10.78 8.37 -9.01
CA LYS A 65 -10.58 8.93 -10.37
C LYS A 65 -10.19 10.40 -10.34
N VAL A 66 -10.71 11.18 -9.38
CA VAL A 66 -10.29 12.57 -9.13
C VAL A 66 -8.81 12.58 -8.75
N ASP A 67 -8.44 11.81 -7.71
CA ASP A 67 -7.07 11.70 -7.21
C ASP A 67 -6.06 11.30 -8.29
N VAL A 68 -6.45 10.35 -9.15
CA VAL A 68 -5.61 9.93 -10.29
C VAL A 68 -5.45 11.06 -11.30
N SER A 69 -6.51 11.80 -11.58
CA SER A 69 -6.47 12.90 -12.55
C SER A 69 -5.59 14.04 -12.04
N ASP A 70 -5.75 14.42 -10.77
CA ASP A 70 -4.94 15.44 -10.11
C ASP A 70 -3.47 15.05 -10.05
N ALA A 71 -3.17 13.79 -9.69
CA ALA A 71 -1.79 13.31 -9.64
C ALA A 71 -1.10 13.34 -11.02
N VAL A 72 -1.82 13.03 -12.10
CA VAL A 72 -1.25 13.12 -13.45
C VAL A 72 -1.05 14.59 -13.85
N MET A 73 -2.04 15.45 -13.61
CA MET A 73 -1.94 16.87 -13.95
C MET A 73 -0.81 17.56 -13.20
N ASN A 74 -0.73 17.39 -11.87
CA ASN A 74 0.34 17.95 -11.06
C ASN A 74 1.71 17.50 -11.58
N ARG A 75 1.88 16.19 -11.84
CA ARG A 75 3.15 15.68 -12.36
C ARG A 75 3.51 16.26 -13.73
N PHE A 76 2.52 16.45 -14.60
CA PHE A 76 2.75 17.01 -15.92
C PHE A 76 3.10 18.50 -15.84
N GLU A 77 2.40 19.26 -14.98
CA GLU A 77 2.68 20.67 -14.71
C GLU A 77 4.06 20.86 -14.09
N ASP A 78 4.46 20.01 -13.14
CA ASP A 78 5.80 20.00 -12.55
C ASP A 78 6.89 19.85 -13.62
N LEU A 79 6.72 18.93 -14.58
CA LEU A 79 7.67 18.73 -15.66
C LEU A 79 7.79 19.97 -16.55
N LEU A 80 6.68 20.63 -16.87
CA LEU A 80 6.70 21.88 -17.65
C LEU A 80 7.33 23.04 -16.88
N MET A 81 7.11 23.13 -15.57
CA MET A 81 7.75 24.15 -14.73
C MET A 81 9.27 23.93 -14.66
N LEU A 82 9.71 22.68 -14.52
CA LEU A 82 11.12 22.31 -14.56
C LEU A 82 11.73 22.66 -15.92
N ASP A 83 11.09 22.27 -17.02
CA ASP A 83 11.53 22.57 -18.39
C ASP A 83 11.68 24.08 -18.67
N ARG A 84 10.76 24.87 -18.10
CA ARG A 84 10.82 26.34 -18.20
C ARG A 84 12.01 26.93 -17.44
N GLN A 85 12.55 26.27 -16.42
CA GLN A 85 13.80 26.67 -15.77
C GLN A 85 15.00 26.18 -16.58
N ASP A 86 15.11 24.87 -16.80
CA ASP A 86 16.19 24.22 -17.52
C ASP A 86 15.66 23.02 -18.31
N TYR A 87 16.36 22.57 -19.34
CA TYR A 87 15.89 21.52 -20.23
C TYR A 87 15.54 20.23 -19.45
N GLU A 88 14.31 19.73 -19.60
CA GLU A 88 13.85 18.49 -18.95
C GLU A 88 13.71 17.35 -19.97
N GLU A 89 14.72 16.46 -20.00
CA GLU A 89 14.79 15.30 -20.90
C GLU A 89 13.56 14.37 -20.80
N ARG A 90 12.88 14.33 -19.65
CA ARG A 90 11.67 13.51 -19.49
C ARG A 90 10.51 13.95 -20.38
N LEU A 91 10.49 15.20 -20.84
CA LEU A 91 9.49 15.68 -21.80
C LEU A 91 9.76 15.21 -23.24
N ASP A 92 10.98 14.81 -23.56
CA ASP A 92 11.35 14.38 -24.92
C ASP A 92 10.54 13.15 -25.35
N TYR A 93 10.26 12.25 -24.40
CA TYR A 93 9.39 11.11 -24.68
C TYR A 93 7.93 11.50 -24.98
N PHE A 94 7.44 12.59 -24.38
CA PHE A 94 6.10 13.11 -24.68
C PHE A 94 6.03 13.75 -26.07
N GLU A 95 7.14 14.29 -26.58
CA GLU A 95 7.23 14.81 -27.95
C GLU A 95 7.31 13.69 -28.99
N VAL A 96 7.73 12.48 -28.60
CA VAL A 96 7.78 11.33 -29.51
C VAL A 96 6.47 10.54 -29.49
N ASN A 97 5.89 10.31 -28.30
CA ASN A 97 4.67 9.53 -28.14
C ASN A 97 3.85 10.03 -26.95
N PHE A 98 3.09 11.10 -27.19
CA PHE A 98 2.36 11.81 -26.16
C PHE A 98 1.31 10.92 -25.49
N ASP A 99 0.57 10.15 -26.29
CA ASP A 99 -0.52 9.30 -25.81
C ASP A 99 0.01 8.20 -24.88
N HIS A 100 1.14 7.58 -25.24
CA HIS A 100 1.76 6.56 -24.39
C HIS A 100 2.36 7.15 -23.12
N ALA A 101 2.99 8.32 -23.21
CA ALA A 101 3.57 9.00 -22.05
C ALA A 101 2.48 9.34 -21.01
N VAL A 102 1.34 9.90 -21.45
CA VAL A 102 0.19 10.19 -20.58
C VAL A 102 -0.43 8.89 -20.02
N ALA A 103 -0.53 7.83 -20.84
CA ALA A 103 -1.02 6.53 -20.36
C ALA A 103 -0.13 5.93 -19.26
N THR A 104 1.18 6.11 -19.38
CA THR A 104 2.18 5.66 -18.39
C THR A 104 2.06 6.45 -17.09
N LEU A 105 1.97 7.79 -17.16
CA LEU A 105 1.70 8.63 -15.98
C LEU A 105 0.44 8.18 -15.26
N ARG A 106 -0.65 7.95 -16.01
CA ARG A 106 -1.92 7.46 -15.47
C ARG A 106 -1.79 6.10 -14.79
N SER A 107 -1.04 5.16 -15.36
CA SER A 107 -0.77 3.84 -14.76
C SER A 107 -0.03 3.98 -13.42
N THR A 108 0.96 4.87 -13.35
CA THR A 108 1.70 5.17 -12.13
C THR A 108 0.80 5.82 -11.07
N ALA A 109 -0.02 6.81 -11.44
CA ALA A 109 -0.97 7.44 -10.54
C ALA A 109 -1.99 6.45 -9.97
N LYS A 110 -2.56 5.56 -10.81
CA LYS A 110 -3.45 4.47 -10.36
C LYS A 110 -2.78 3.54 -9.36
N ARG A 111 -1.53 3.13 -9.62
CA ARG A 111 -0.75 2.30 -8.69
C ARG A 111 -0.51 2.99 -7.35
N SER A 112 -0.20 4.29 -7.39
CA SER A 112 -0.02 5.11 -6.18
C SER A 112 -1.32 5.24 -5.37
N ALA A 113 -2.44 5.55 -6.04
CA ALA A 113 -3.76 5.64 -5.40
C ALA A 113 -4.16 4.31 -4.74
N ARG A 114 -4.02 3.18 -5.46
CA ARG A 114 -4.29 1.84 -4.92
C ARG A 114 -3.40 1.50 -3.72
N ARG A 115 -2.11 1.87 -3.75
CA ARG A 115 -1.21 1.69 -2.60
C ARG A 115 -1.64 2.52 -1.40
N ARG A 116 -2.17 3.72 -1.61
CA ARG A 116 -2.67 4.60 -0.54
C ARG A 116 -3.96 4.06 0.06
N GLU A 117 -4.90 3.62 -0.77
CA GLU A 117 -6.12 2.92 -0.32
C GLU A 117 -5.76 1.67 0.50
N ASN A 118 -4.86 0.83 0.01
CA ASN A 118 -4.41 -0.38 0.72
C ASN A 118 -3.60 -0.08 2.00
N ARG A 119 -3.00 1.11 2.13
CA ARG A 119 -2.33 1.54 3.36
C ARG A 119 -3.33 1.96 4.44
N ALA A 120 -4.51 2.42 4.01
CA ALA A 120 -5.60 2.86 4.85
C ALA A 120 -6.67 1.77 5.00
N VAL A 121 -6.29 0.49 5.10
CA VAL A 121 -7.22 -0.54 5.59
C VAL A 121 -7.52 -0.19 7.05
N PRO A 122 -8.76 0.24 7.38
CA PRO A 122 -9.12 0.48 8.76
C PRO A 122 -8.91 -0.82 9.53
N MET A 123 -8.34 -0.74 10.73
CA MET A 123 -8.30 -1.86 11.66
C MET A 123 -9.72 -2.04 12.23
N THR A 124 -10.68 -2.37 11.38
CA THR A 124 -12.06 -2.64 11.78
C THR A 124 -12.13 -4.07 12.28
N TYR A 125 -12.56 -4.21 13.53
CA TYR A 125 -13.23 -5.41 14.00
C TYR A 125 -14.50 -5.57 13.16
N ASP A 126 -14.87 -6.80 12.83
CA ASP A 126 -16.20 -7.08 12.29
C ASP A 126 -17.24 -6.68 13.36
N ASP A 127 -18.15 -5.75 13.04
CA ASP A 127 -19.14 -5.21 13.98
C ASP A 127 -20.14 -6.29 14.46
N GLU A 128 -20.23 -7.44 13.76
CA GLU A 128 -21.11 -8.56 14.15
C GLU A 128 -20.40 -9.63 14.99
N THR A 129 -19.11 -9.88 14.79
CA THR A 129 -18.39 -10.98 15.48
C THR A 129 -17.26 -10.51 16.40
N SER A 130 -16.81 -9.26 16.30
CA SER A 130 -15.58 -8.77 16.96
C SER A 130 -14.33 -9.59 16.64
N GLU A 131 -14.32 -10.34 15.53
CA GLU A 131 -13.17 -11.14 15.10
C GLU A 131 -12.24 -10.36 14.16
N LEU A 132 -10.94 -10.65 14.24
CA LEU A 132 -9.90 -10.06 13.39
C LEU A 132 -10.04 -10.58 11.95
N ASN A 133 -9.81 -9.70 10.96
CA ASN A 133 -9.82 -10.07 9.53
C ASN A 133 -8.90 -11.29 9.28
N ALA A 134 -9.36 -12.30 8.54
CA ALA A 134 -8.68 -13.59 8.34
C ALA A 134 -7.27 -13.45 7.73
N GLU A 135 -6.98 -12.39 6.98
CA GLU A 135 -5.63 -12.09 6.50
C GLU A 135 -4.69 -11.62 7.61
N ILE A 136 -5.22 -10.86 8.59
CA ILE A 136 -4.47 -10.43 9.78
C ILE A 136 -4.21 -11.63 10.69
N GLU A 137 -5.19 -12.52 10.86
CA GLU A 137 -5.01 -13.75 11.61
C GLU A 137 -3.95 -14.65 10.97
N LYS A 138 -3.98 -14.85 9.64
CA LYS A 138 -2.94 -15.60 8.92
C LYS A 138 -1.56 -14.95 9.03
N ALA A 139 -1.47 -13.62 8.95
CA ALA A 139 -0.21 -12.91 9.16
C ALA A 139 0.30 -13.06 10.61
N ALA A 140 -0.59 -13.01 11.60
CA ALA A 140 -0.25 -13.22 13.01
C ALA A 140 0.23 -14.66 13.27
N VAL A 141 -0.39 -15.66 12.62
CA VAL A 141 0.03 -17.07 12.65
C VAL A 141 1.39 -17.24 11.97
N ALA A 142 1.64 -16.63 10.81
CA ALA A 142 2.93 -16.70 10.13
C ALA A 142 4.07 -16.04 10.94
N GLN A 143 3.75 -15.03 11.74
CA GLN A 143 4.69 -14.41 12.66
C GLN A 143 4.83 -15.15 14.00
N ASN A 144 4.04 -16.19 14.29
CA ASN A 144 4.20 -16.97 15.51
C ASN A 144 5.53 -17.75 15.44
N PRO A 145 6.47 -17.55 16.39
CA PRO A 145 7.75 -18.27 16.41
C PRO A 145 7.60 -19.78 16.66
N ILE A 146 6.43 -20.24 17.11
CA ILE A 146 6.13 -21.66 17.36
C ILE A 146 5.23 -22.25 16.26
N SER A 147 5.16 -21.63 15.06
CA SER A 147 4.38 -22.21 13.98
C SER A 147 5.04 -23.49 13.45
N GLU A 148 4.22 -24.49 13.11
CA GLU A 148 4.68 -25.80 12.63
C GLU A 148 5.64 -25.67 11.44
N SER A 149 5.33 -24.77 10.50
CA SER A 149 6.18 -24.48 9.34
C SER A 149 7.58 -23.96 9.68
N LYS A 150 7.77 -23.30 10.83
CA LYS A 150 9.09 -22.81 11.27
C LYS A 150 9.83 -23.86 12.09
N LEU A 151 9.09 -24.68 12.83
CA LEU A 151 9.64 -25.80 13.59
C LEU A 151 10.14 -26.95 12.71
N ASP A 152 9.81 -26.98 11.41
CA ASP A 152 10.36 -27.95 10.46
C ASP A 152 11.86 -27.77 10.19
N ASP A 153 12.41 -26.57 10.37
CA ASP A 153 13.85 -26.31 10.20
C ASP A 153 14.65 -26.66 11.49
N PRO A 154 15.55 -27.67 11.46
CA PRO A 154 16.36 -28.03 12.62
C PRO A 154 17.26 -26.89 13.14
N GLY A 155 17.73 -26.01 12.24
CA GLY A 155 18.53 -24.84 12.60
C GLY A 155 17.70 -23.83 13.38
N TYR A 156 16.51 -23.54 12.88
CA TYR A 156 15.55 -22.65 13.55
C TYR A 156 15.14 -23.18 14.93
N ARG A 157 14.80 -24.47 15.05
CA ARG A 157 14.48 -25.10 16.34
C ARG A 157 15.58 -24.90 17.37
N SER A 158 16.83 -25.13 16.97
CA SER A 158 17.98 -24.99 17.86
C SER A 158 18.18 -23.55 18.35
N LYS A 159 17.90 -22.55 17.49
CA LYS A 159 17.91 -21.13 17.88
C LYS A 159 16.74 -20.79 18.80
N LEU A 160 15.55 -21.28 18.48
CA LEU A 160 14.34 -21.09 19.28
C LEU A 160 14.52 -21.66 20.70
N ASP A 161 15.07 -22.86 20.83
CA ASP A 161 15.31 -23.50 22.12
C ASP A 161 16.27 -22.66 22.99
N LYS A 162 17.37 -22.16 22.41
CA LYS A 162 18.29 -21.23 23.09
C LYS A 162 17.60 -19.94 23.53
N ALA A 163 16.78 -19.36 22.65
CA ALA A 163 16.03 -18.15 22.97
C ALA A 163 15.02 -18.38 24.10
N ILE A 164 14.38 -19.56 24.15
CA ILE A 164 13.46 -19.94 25.22
C ILE A 164 14.19 -20.11 26.56
N GLU A 165 15.40 -20.68 26.56
CA GLU A 165 16.20 -20.81 27.79
C GLU A 165 16.51 -19.46 28.43
N LEU A 166 16.72 -18.43 27.62
CA LEU A 166 16.99 -17.06 28.06
C LEU A 166 15.77 -16.31 28.61
N LEU A 167 14.55 -16.80 28.37
CA LEU A 167 13.34 -16.16 28.88
C LEU A 167 13.25 -16.21 30.42
N PRO A 168 12.62 -15.19 31.05
CA PRO A 168 12.28 -15.25 32.47
C PRO A 168 11.42 -16.47 32.79
N GLU A 169 11.71 -17.13 33.91
CA GLU A 169 11.09 -18.39 34.34
C GLU A 169 9.55 -18.46 34.21
N PRO A 170 8.75 -17.48 34.69
CA PRO A 170 7.30 -17.55 34.59
C PRO A 170 6.77 -17.48 33.14
N ILE A 171 7.54 -16.89 32.23
CA ILE A 171 7.22 -16.77 30.81
C ILE A 171 7.70 -18.03 30.07
N ARG A 172 8.92 -18.50 30.38
CA ARG A 172 9.52 -19.71 29.84
C ARG A 172 8.66 -20.96 30.07
N PHE A 173 8.13 -21.15 31.28
CA PHE A 173 7.30 -22.32 31.60
C PHE A 173 6.04 -22.42 30.73
N VAL A 174 5.40 -21.29 30.44
CA VAL A 174 4.22 -21.25 29.55
C VAL A 174 4.61 -21.72 28.15
N MET A 175 5.75 -21.27 27.62
CA MET A 175 6.22 -21.65 26.29
C MET A 175 6.59 -23.13 26.18
N VAL A 176 7.26 -23.67 27.19
CA VAL A 176 7.60 -25.09 27.24
C VAL A 176 6.35 -25.96 27.27
N LEU A 177 5.31 -25.56 28.01
CA LEU A 177 4.06 -26.32 28.06
C LEU A 177 3.29 -26.24 26.73
N LEU A 178 3.28 -25.07 26.08
CA LEU A 178 2.68 -24.91 24.74
C LEU A 178 3.39 -25.77 23.69
N LEU A 179 4.74 -25.78 23.70
CA LEU A 179 5.54 -26.64 22.82
C LEU A 179 5.30 -28.13 23.04
N LYS A 180 4.94 -28.53 24.26
CA LYS A 180 4.55 -29.90 24.59
C LYS A 180 3.09 -30.23 24.26
N GLY A 181 2.35 -29.28 23.68
CA GLY A 181 0.96 -29.47 23.25
C GLY A 181 -0.08 -29.38 24.36
N TYR A 182 0.26 -28.80 25.53
CA TYR A 182 -0.73 -28.59 26.58
C TYR A 182 -1.71 -27.45 26.19
N PRO A 183 -3.03 -27.66 26.30
CA PRO A 183 -4.00 -26.59 26.07
C PRO A 183 -3.88 -25.51 27.17
N ILE A 184 -4.21 -24.26 26.83
CA ILE A 184 -4.18 -23.14 27.80
C ILE A 184 -5.15 -23.42 28.95
N GLU A 185 -6.39 -23.76 28.60
CA GLU A 185 -7.44 -24.17 29.52
C GLU A 185 -8.20 -25.33 28.85
N SER A 186 -8.57 -26.35 29.63
CA SER A 186 -9.39 -27.46 29.18
C SER A 186 -10.63 -27.60 30.06
N LYS A 187 -11.79 -27.77 29.43
CA LYS A 187 -13.05 -28.11 30.12
C LYS A 187 -13.25 -29.62 30.25
N GLU A 188 -12.37 -30.43 29.66
CA GLU A 188 -12.49 -31.88 29.64
C GLU A 188 -11.87 -32.50 30.89
N PRO A 189 -12.63 -33.31 31.66
CA PRO A 189 -12.12 -33.95 32.87
C PRO A 189 -11.00 -34.94 32.52
N GLY A 190 -9.82 -34.71 33.08
CA GLY A 190 -8.63 -35.56 32.90
C GLY A 190 -7.57 -35.01 31.94
N VAL A 191 -7.88 -33.97 31.16
CA VAL A 191 -6.88 -33.28 30.34
C VAL A 191 -6.17 -32.24 31.18
N ARG A 192 -4.84 -32.37 31.35
CA ARG A 192 -4.03 -31.36 32.03
C ARG A 192 -3.89 -30.14 31.13
N ASP A 193 -4.14 -28.96 31.67
CA ASP A 193 -3.98 -27.67 31.00
C ASP A 193 -2.92 -26.80 31.70
N ILE A 194 -2.54 -25.69 31.05
CA ILE A 194 -1.49 -24.81 31.55
C ILE A 194 -1.96 -24.03 32.79
N VAL A 195 -3.23 -23.60 32.81
CA VAL A 195 -3.87 -22.93 33.96
C VAL A 195 -3.76 -23.78 35.22
N GLY A 196 -4.16 -25.06 35.15
CA GLY A 196 -4.10 -26.00 36.26
C GLY A 196 -2.67 -26.40 36.63
N THR A 197 -1.76 -26.48 35.65
CA THR A 197 -0.35 -26.82 35.90
C THR A 197 0.40 -25.69 36.61
N LEU A 198 0.14 -24.44 36.26
CA LEU A 198 0.83 -23.26 36.81
C LEU A 198 0.08 -22.58 37.96
N GLY A 199 -1.17 -22.99 38.25
CA GLY A 199 -2.00 -22.42 39.29
C GLY A 199 -2.35 -20.94 39.06
N CYS A 200 -2.50 -20.51 37.81
CA CYS A 200 -2.78 -19.12 37.45
C CYS A 200 -3.98 -18.99 36.50
N THR A 201 -4.57 -17.81 36.41
CA THR A 201 -5.75 -17.58 35.55
C THR A 201 -5.41 -17.67 34.06
N GLU A 202 -6.38 -18.06 33.25
CA GLU A 202 -6.26 -18.12 31.78
C GLU A 202 -5.70 -16.82 31.19
N LYS A 203 -6.23 -15.67 31.64
CA LYS A 203 -5.76 -14.34 31.24
C LYS A 203 -4.26 -14.14 31.55
N THR A 204 -3.79 -14.65 32.68
CA THR A 204 -2.37 -14.57 33.05
C THR A 204 -1.50 -15.42 32.14
N VAL A 205 -1.95 -16.63 31.78
CA VAL A 205 -1.26 -17.51 30.84
C VAL A 205 -1.16 -16.85 29.46
N ARG A 206 -2.26 -16.30 28.94
CA ARG A 206 -2.29 -15.58 27.64
C ARG A 206 -1.32 -14.39 27.64
N ASN A 207 -1.35 -13.55 28.66
CA ASN A 207 -0.42 -12.42 28.79
C ASN A 207 1.06 -12.86 28.82
N ARG A 208 1.37 -13.96 29.52
CA ARG A 208 2.73 -14.52 29.57
C ARG A 208 3.15 -15.06 28.21
N ARG A 209 2.27 -15.79 27.52
CA ARG A 209 2.51 -16.28 26.15
C ARG A 209 2.79 -15.12 25.19
N ASP A 210 1.97 -14.08 25.22
CA ASP A 210 2.09 -12.96 24.29
C ASP A 210 3.41 -12.21 24.50
N LYS A 211 3.80 -12.00 25.77
CA LYS A 211 5.14 -11.48 26.12
C LYS A 211 6.27 -12.39 25.63
N ALA A 212 6.14 -13.69 25.80
CA ALA A 212 7.13 -14.65 25.33
C ALA A 212 7.31 -14.57 23.81
N ILE A 213 6.20 -14.53 23.06
CA ILE A 213 6.22 -14.42 21.60
C ILE A 213 6.91 -13.12 21.17
N GLU A 214 6.66 -12.02 21.85
CA GLU A 214 7.32 -10.74 21.57
C GLU A 214 8.84 -10.80 21.83
N GLU A 215 9.26 -11.37 22.96
CA GLU A 215 10.69 -11.50 23.30
C GLU A 215 11.42 -12.47 22.36
N LEU A 216 10.82 -13.60 22.03
CA LEU A 216 11.39 -14.56 21.08
C LEU A 216 11.54 -13.96 19.69
N ARG A 217 10.58 -13.15 19.23
CA ARG A 217 10.71 -12.44 17.94
C ARG A 217 11.90 -11.48 17.94
N LYS A 218 12.13 -10.75 19.03
CA LYS A 218 13.28 -9.84 19.14
C LYS A 218 14.59 -10.63 19.09
N ALA A 219 14.71 -11.65 19.93
CA ALA A 219 15.92 -12.49 19.99
C ALA A 219 16.24 -13.17 18.64
N LEU A 220 15.22 -13.70 17.95
CA LEU A 220 15.43 -14.42 16.69
C LEU A 220 15.72 -13.49 15.50
N ASN A 221 15.25 -12.24 15.52
CA ASN A 221 15.56 -11.25 14.49
C ASN A 221 16.96 -10.63 14.68
N GLU A 222 17.44 -10.52 15.93
CA GLU A 222 18.79 -10.02 16.23
C GLU A 222 19.89 -11.01 15.79
N ASP A 223 19.59 -12.32 15.77
CA ASP A 223 20.47 -13.38 15.26
C ASP A 223 20.55 -13.48 13.71
N GLU A 224 19.76 -12.68 12.98
CA GLU A 224 19.78 -12.61 11.50
C GLU A 224 20.60 -11.42 10.95
N THR A 225 21.14 -10.55 11.81
CA THR A 225 22.07 -9.43 11.47
C THR A 225 23.51 -9.74 11.82
#